data_AF-A0A0G1N6M8-F1
#
_entry.id   AF-A0A0G1N6M8-F1
#
_cell.length_a   1.000
_cell.length_b   1.000
_cell.length_c   1.000
_cell.angle_alpha   90.00
_cell.angle_beta   90.00
_cell.angle_gamma   90.00
#
_symmetry.space_group_name_H-M   'P 1'
#
loop_
_entity.id
_entity.type
_entity.pdbx_description
1 polymer ?
#
loop_
_entity_poly.entity_id
_entity_poly.type
_entity_poly.pdbx_seq_one_letter_code
_entity_poly.pdbx_strand_id
1 'polypeptide(L)'
;MFHSSRVCLWADTRFFSSQEYEIHQGGTRIDATLGNATYLAVYMLFHVFLALYYFLKSQKNAWRILYAALFLFDIFFVYQTATRGAVLGLFGGLFLSAIVFSFSAGDKRWRNFSYGAITLMVALAFIFYFAKDSKFITESTTLARVRNISIASDDAQARFHIWSMSFKAFKERPILGWGPENFAVVFSKHYDPRLWSREPWFDRAHNAVFDWLIQGGILGLISYLGIFASSIWLLFKKFSAGKTSNIELSVFGGFLAGYFFQNLFVFDQLTSYILIFAILAYLNFLVAKDNATQALTLKFSQGAQYVWSAAIFIALLSSIYVFNIKPILANASLLSALSSANSGNFEEAQNEFKRAIDLSPLGRREAREQYSYFATLIASRQEIPEAIRKSSLDEAIREAKLQTEDSPLDARSALFLGSVYDAAGRSAEAFEAFKKAQELSPKKQQIIFLVAQHYIQQQNFDKAIELAKTAADLDRTYADAVKNLISFEVYAGKNDLARDEISRALDSGMASAEDLKNWGSIAVSRKNFTLAGELYMEAIKLAPNDIQLLINLAATYYDAGRPDLAIAEIRKAIALEPKFKDQGEAFIKEIMAGKKPK
;
A
#
# COMPACT_ATOMS: atom_id res chain seq x y z
N MET A 1 12.11 28.67 -2.23
CA MET A 1 12.20 28.85 -3.69
C MET A 1 13.49 28.29 -4.28
N PHE A 2 14.70 28.75 -3.92
CA PHE A 2 15.96 28.16 -4.43
C PHE A 2 16.10 26.65 -4.18
N HIS A 3 15.53 26.14 -3.08
CA HIS A 3 15.47 24.70 -2.80
C HIS A 3 14.50 23.95 -3.74
N SER A 4 13.32 24.52 -4.06
CA SER A 4 12.38 23.99 -5.05
C SER A 4 13.03 23.88 -6.42
N SER A 5 13.72 24.94 -6.86
CA SER A 5 14.43 24.95 -8.14
C SER A 5 15.49 23.84 -8.20
N ARG A 6 16.17 23.50 -7.10
CA ARG A 6 17.14 22.38 -7.05
C ARG A 6 16.48 21.01 -7.09
N VAL A 7 15.37 20.81 -6.37
CA VAL A 7 14.60 19.56 -6.40
C VAL A 7 14.00 19.32 -7.80
N CYS A 8 13.48 20.38 -8.43
CA CYS A 8 12.94 20.31 -9.79
C CYS A 8 14.02 20.22 -10.87
N LEU A 9 15.14 20.95 -10.77
CA LEU A 9 16.26 20.82 -11.71
C LEU A 9 16.80 19.39 -11.74
N TRP A 10 16.80 18.71 -10.59
CA TRP A 10 17.14 17.30 -10.50
C TRP A 10 16.08 16.40 -11.14
N ALA A 11 14.79 16.72 -10.97
CA ALA A 11 13.69 16.05 -11.68
C ALA A 11 13.76 16.25 -13.21
N ASP A 12 14.15 17.45 -13.66
CA ASP A 12 14.32 17.84 -15.07
C ASP A 12 15.50 17.09 -15.69
N THR A 13 16.63 17.00 -14.99
CA THR A 13 17.78 16.21 -15.47
C THR A 13 17.42 14.74 -15.68
N ARG A 14 16.53 14.18 -14.85
CA ARG A 14 16.04 12.79 -15.00
C ARG A 14 14.94 12.64 -16.06
N PHE A 15 14.11 13.66 -16.28
CA PHE A 15 13.05 13.63 -17.30
C PHE A 15 13.61 13.71 -18.73
N PHE A 16 14.73 14.43 -18.92
CA PHE A 16 15.36 14.61 -20.23
C PHE A 16 16.60 13.74 -20.49
N SER A 17 17.21 13.11 -19.48
CA SER A 17 18.28 12.12 -19.69
C SER A 17 17.68 10.73 -19.94
N SER A 18 17.76 10.23 -21.17
CA SER A 18 17.16 8.97 -21.61
C SER A 18 17.90 7.70 -21.15
N GLN A 19 18.85 7.75 -20.22
CA GLN A 19 19.58 6.57 -19.76
C GLN A 19 19.97 6.65 -18.26
N GLU A 20 19.67 5.57 -17.53
CA GLU A 20 20.31 5.09 -16.29
C GLU A 20 19.84 5.47 -14.87
N TYR A 21 18.72 6.19 -14.65
CA TYR A 21 18.20 6.31 -13.28
C TYR A 21 16.71 6.02 -13.18
N GLU A 22 16.41 4.77 -12.85
CA GLU A 22 15.08 4.17 -12.76
C GLU A 22 14.08 5.01 -11.92
N ILE A 23 12.86 5.04 -12.45
CA ILE A 23 11.67 5.64 -11.88
C ILE A 23 11.37 4.98 -10.52
N HIS A 24 11.42 5.74 -9.42
CA HIS A 24 11.16 5.20 -8.09
C HIS A 24 9.66 5.21 -7.76
N GLN A 25 8.92 4.41 -8.54
CA GLN A 25 7.64 3.73 -8.28
C GLN A 25 7.00 3.42 -9.64
N GLY A 26 7.67 2.61 -10.48
CA GLY A 26 7.07 1.79 -11.54
C GLY A 26 6.02 2.42 -12.48
N GLY A 27 6.03 3.73 -12.74
CA GLY A 27 4.97 4.39 -13.50
C GLY A 27 5.39 5.68 -14.22
N THR A 28 4.55 6.14 -15.14
CA THR A 28 4.74 7.35 -15.97
C THR A 28 4.72 8.70 -15.21
N ARG A 29 4.85 8.68 -13.87
CA ARG A 29 4.64 9.84 -12.98
C ARG A 29 5.99 10.37 -12.46
N ILE A 30 6.14 11.68 -12.43
CA ILE A 30 7.34 12.33 -11.90
C ILE A 30 7.28 12.38 -10.36
N ASP A 31 8.34 11.91 -9.71
CA ASP A 31 8.50 11.73 -8.26
C ASP A 31 9.74 12.42 -7.66
N ALA A 32 10.76 12.73 -8.48
CA ALA A 32 12.00 13.41 -8.10
C ALA A 32 12.76 12.71 -6.94
N THR A 33 13.61 13.43 -6.20
CA THR A 33 14.34 12.88 -5.04
C THR A 33 13.44 12.49 -3.87
N LEU A 34 12.14 12.80 -3.96
CA LEU A 34 11.17 12.52 -2.89
C LEU A 34 10.63 11.09 -2.98
N GLY A 35 10.93 10.35 -4.06
CA GLY A 35 10.58 8.93 -4.21
C GLY A 35 9.08 8.64 -4.26
N ASN A 36 8.24 9.67 -4.40
CA ASN A 36 6.80 9.52 -4.61
C ASN A 36 6.22 10.76 -5.29
N ALA A 37 5.50 10.55 -6.40
CA ALA A 37 4.84 11.62 -7.15
C ALA A 37 3.81 12.40 -6.34
N THR A 38 3.17 11.77 -5.34
CA THR A 38 2.25 12.45 -4.43
C THR A 38 2.99 13.44 -3.54
N TYR A 39 4.18 13.08 -3.04
CA TYR A 39 4.97 13.92 -2.14
C TYR A 39 5.48 15.15 -2.88
N LEU A 40 5.93 14.95 -4.13
CA LEU A 40 6.30 16.03 -5.02
C LEU A 40 5.12 16.95 -5.33
N ALA A 41 3.94 16.39 -5.61
CA ALA A 41 2.75 17.19 -5.93
C ALA A 41 2.37 18.14 -4.79
N VAL A 42 2.38 17.63 -3.55
CA VAL A 42 2.11 18.44 -2.36
C VAL A 42 3.19 19.48 -2.18
N TYR A 43 4.47 19.12 -2.28
CA TYR A 43 5.55 20.09 -2.19
C TYR A 43 5.41 21.23 -3.21
N MET A 44 5.05 20.92 -4.46
CA MET A 44 4.84 21.93 -5.50
C MET A 44 3.59 22.78 -5.25
N LEU A 45 2.50 22.20 -4.72
CA LEU A 45 1.30 22.94 -4.33
C LEU A 45 1.65 24.14 -3.41
N PHE A 46 2.49 23.92 -2.39
CA PHE A 46 2.94 25.00 -1.50
C PHE A 46 3.70 26.09 -2.27
N HIS A 47 4.58 25.68 -3.18
CA HIS A 47 5.42 26.58 -3.94
C HIS A 47 4.62 27.42 -4.95
N VAL A 48 3.55 26.87 -5.54
CA VAL A 48 2.62 27.64 -6.36
C VAL A 48 2.03 28.82 -5.58
N PHE A 49 1.51 28.60 -4.37
CA PHE A 49 0.95 29.68 -3.56
C PHE A 49 2.00 30.67 -3.07
N LEU A 50 3.21 30.21 -2.73
CA LEU A 50 4.31 31.11 -2.37
C LEU A 50 4.75 31.96 -3.58
N ALA A 51 4.88 31.38 -4.77
CA ALA A 51 5.19 32.10 -6.01
C ALA A 51 4.13 33.14 -6.33
N LEU A 52 2.85 32.79 -6.20
CA LEU A 52 1.74 33.72 -6.35
C LEU A 52 1.81 34.86 -5.33
N TYR A 53 2.06 34.56 -4.06
CA TYR A 53 2.21 35.55 -2.99
C TYR A 53 3.30 36.59 -3.32
N TYR A 54 4.50 36.11 -3.65
CA TYR A 54 5.63 36.99 -3.96
C TYR A 54 5.46 37.73 -5.29
N PHE A 55 4.81 37.11 -6.30
CA PHE A 55 4.45 37.78 -7.56
C PHE A 55 3.56 39.00 -7.31
N LEU A 56 2.53 38.85 -6.47
CA LEU A 56 1.57 39.93 -6.16
C LEU A 56 2.17 41.02 -5.27
N LYS A 57 3.14 40.69 -4.42
CA LYS A 57 3.83 41.66 -3.54
C LYS A 57 4.99 42.40 -4.20
N SER A 58 5.58 41.84 -5.25
CA SER A 58 6.80 42.37 -5.83
C SER A 58 6.56 43.66 -6.61
N GLN A 59 7.32 44.70 -6.27
CA GLN A 59 7.29 45.99 -6.98
C GLN A 59 8.24 46.02 -8.19
N LYS A 60 9.32 45.23 -8.18
CA LYS A 60 10.30 45.20 -9.28
C LYS A 60 9.89 44.21 -10.37
N ASN A 61 9.93 44.65 -11.62
CA ASN A 61 9.53 43.82 -12.78
C ASN A 61 10.36 42.53 -12.91
N ALA A 62 11.67 42.57 -12.66
CA ALA A 62 12.52 41.37 -12.71
C ALA A 62 12.04 40.28 -11.75
N TRP A 63 11.70 40.65 -10.51
CA TRP A 63 11.15 39.70 -9.53
C TRP A 63 9.75 39.22 -9.90
N ARG A 64 8.90 40.09 -10.45
CA ARG A 64 7.57 39.67 -10.94
C ARG A 64 7.69 38.65 -12.06
N ILE A 65 8.60 38.85 -13.01
CA ILE A 65 8.84 37.89 -14.11
C ILE A 65 9.35 36.57 -13.53
N LEU A 66 10.31 36.61 -12.60
CA LEU A 66 10.82 35.39 -11.96
C LEU A 66 9.71 34.62 -11.23
N TYR A 67 8.91 35.30 -10.39
CA TYR A 67 7.85 34.63 -9.65
C TYR A 67 6.70 34.15 -10.53
N ALA A 68 6.41 34.84 -11.64
CA ALA A 68 5.46 34.35 -12.64
C ALA A 68 5.99 33.09 -13.35
N ALA A 69 7.28 33.06 -13.70
CA ALA A 69 7.91 31.89 -14.28
C ALA A 69 7.90 30.70 -13.30
N LEU A 70 8.25 30.94 -12.03
CA LEU A 70 8.18 29.91 -10.99
C LEU A 70 6.75 29.42 -10.75
N PHE A 71 5.76 30.32 -10.74
CA PHE A 71 4.35 29.94 -10.60
C PHE A 71 3.89 29.00 -11.71
N LEU A 72 4.20 29.31 -12.97
CA LEU A 72 3.85 28.45 -14.11
C LEU A 72 4.62 27.12 -14.08
N PHE A 73 5.90 27.19 -13.69
CA PHE A 73 6.76 26.02 -13.56
C PHE A 73 6.24 25.05 -12.47
N ASP A 74 5.91 25.57 -11.29
CA ASP A 74 5.38 24.75 -10.19
C ASP A 74 4.01 24.14 -10.57
N ILE A 75 3.13 24.88 -11.28
CA ILE A 75 1.86 24.34 -11.81
C ILE A 75 2.10 23.21 -12.80
N PHE A 76 3.08 23.36 -13.70
CA PHE A 76 3.46 22.31 -14.64
C PHE A 76 3.88 21.05 -13.90
N PHE A 77 4.71 21.14 -12.86
CA PHE A 77 5.10 19.95 -12.09
C PHE A 77 3.95 19.34 -11.28
N VAL A 78 3.05 20.15 -10.71
CA VAL A 78 1.81 19.61 -10.11
C VAL A 78 1.03 18.78 -11.14
N TYR A 79 0.89 19.28 -12.38
CA TYR A 79 0.25 18.55 -13.47
C TYR A 79 1.01 17.26 -13.81
N GLN A 80 2.33 17.28 -13.96
CA GLN A 80 3.12 16.10 -14.33
C GLN A 80 3.17 15.00 -13.26
N THR A 81 2.91 15.33 -11.99
CA THR A 81 2.81 14.31 -10.93
C THR A 81 1.58 13.38 -11.09
N ALA A 82 0.60 13.83 -11.87
CA ALA A 82 -0.69 13.15 -12.10
C ALA A 82 -1.45 12.81 -10.79
N THR A 83 -1.25 13.62 -9.76
CA THR A 83 -1.83 13.44 -8.42
C THR A 83 -3.17 14.16 -8.30
N ARG A 84 -4.27 13.41 -8.40
CA ARG A 84 -5.66 13.91 -8.40
C ARG A 84 -5.96 14.92 -7.28
N GLY A 85 -5.63 14.56 -6.03
CA GLY A 85 -5.88 15.39 -4.85
C GLY A 85 -5.16 16.74 -4.93
N ALA A 86 -3.89 16.75 -5.36
CA ALA A 86 -3.09 17.96 -5.50
C ALA A 86 -3.58 18.86 -6.66
N VAL A 87 -3.94 18.28 -7.80
CA VAL A 87 -4.48 19.04 -8.95
C VAL A 87 -5.81 19.71 -8.59
N LEU A 88 -6.72 18.96 -7.97
CA LEU A 88 -8.01 19.52 -7.53
C LEU A 88 -7.85 20.50 -6.37
N GLY A 89 -6.96 20.22 -5.41
CA GLY A 89 -6.63 21.13 -4.32
C GLY A 89 -6.02 22.44 -4.83
N LEU A 90 -5.14 22.38 -5.83
CA LEU A 90 -4.59 23.54 -6.51
C LEU A 90 -5.70 24.36 -7.18
N PHE A 91 -6.54 23.72 -7.99
CA PHE A 91 -7.63 24.39 -8.70
C PHE A 91 -8.62 25.03 -7.71
N GLY A 92 -9.11 24.27 -6.73
CA GLY A 92 -10.03 24.78 -5.71
C GLY A 92 -9.42 25.89 -4.85
N GLY A 93 -8.16 25.76 -4.48
CA GLY A 93 -7.45 26.75 -3.69
C GLY A 93 -7.21 28.07 -4.45
N LEU A 94 -6.76 28.01 -5.71
CA LEU A 94 -6.63 29.19 -6.57
C LEU A 94 -7.98 29.85 -6.86
N PHE A 95 -9.02 29.04 -7.06
CA PHE A 95 -10.38 29.54 -7.25
C PHE A 95 -10.88 30.30 -6.03
N LEU A 96 -10.70 29.73 -4.83
CA LEU A 96 -11.04 30.39 -3.57
C LEU A 96 -10.19 31.65 -3.34
N SER A 97 -8.89 31.61 -3.64
CA SER A 97 -8.03 32.80 -3.61
C SER A 97 -8.58 33.92 -4.49
N ALA A 98 -9.00 33.61 -5.72
CA ALA A 98 -9.58 34.60 -6.63
C ALA A 98 -10.93 35.14 -6.12
N ILE A 99 -11.78 34.29 -5.54
CA ILE A 99 -13.04 34.71 -4.92
C ILE A 99 -12.77 35.69 -3.77
N VAL A 100 -11.95 35.28 -2.80
CA VAL A 100 -11.61 36.10 -1.63
C VAL A 100 -10.95 37.41 -2.07
N PHE A 101 -10.06 37.37 -3.07
CA PHE A 101 -9.41 38.57 -3.61
C PHE A 101 -10.40 39.53 -4.27
N SER A 102 -11.43 39.01 -4.95
CA SER A 102 -12.46 39.83 -5.61
C SER A 102 -13.28 40.65 -4.63
N PHE A 103 -13.61 40.07 -3.47
CA PHE A 103 -14.37 40.74 -2.41
C PHE A 103 -13.50 41.65 -1.53
N SER A 104 -12.21 41.34 -1.39
CA SER A 104 -11.28 42.09 -0.54
C SER A 104 -10.49 43.18 -1.27
N ALA A 105 -10.47 43.18 -2.60
CA ALA A 105 -9.79 44.20 -3.39
C ALA A 105 -10.55 45.54 -3.40
N GLY A 106 -9.90 46.59 -2.91
CA GLY A 106 -10.42 47.96 -2.97
C GLY A 106 -10.39 48.58 -4.38
N ASP A 107 -9.44 48.17 -5.23
CA ASP A 107 -9.29 48.69 -6.60
C ASP A 107 -10.13 47.88 -7.61
N LYS A 108 -10.92 48.59 -8.42
CA LYS A 108 -11.76 48.03 -9.49
C LYS A 108 -10.95 47.25 -10.53
N ARG A 109 -9.71 47.65 -10.83
CA ARG A 109 -8.85 46.94 -11.81
C ARG A 109 -8.51 45.53 -11.34
N TRP A 110 -8.07 45.41 -10.08
CA TRP A 110 -7.72 44.14 -9.46
C TRP A 110 -8.94 43.23 -9.24
N ARG A 111 -10.09 43.82 -8.92
CA ARG A 111 -11.36 43.08 -8.83
C ARG A 111 -11.77 42.50 -10.19
N ASN A 112 -11.67 43.28 -11.27
CA ASN A 112 -11.95 42.81 -12.62
C ASN A 112 -10.99 41.71 -13.08
N PHE A 113 -9.69 41.83 -12.74
CA PHE A 113 -8.71 40.77 -12.98
C PHE A 113 -9.14 39.46 -12.28
N SER A 114 -9.57 39.56 -11.02
CA SER A 114 -10.07 38.40 -10.27
C SER A 114 -11.30 37.77 -10.89
N TYR A 115 -12.27 38.58 -11.35
CA TYR A 115 -13.44 38.06 -12.07
C TYR A 115 -13.05 37.37 -13.38
N GLY A 116 -12.07 37.92 -14.11
CA GLY A 116 -11.50 37.27 -15.29
C GLY A 116 -10.90 35.90 -14.97
N ALA A 117 -10.12 35.80 -13.90
CA ALA A 117 -9.53 34.53 -13.44
C ALA A 117 -10.62 33.51 -13.05
N ILE A 118 -11.62 33.92 -12.26
CA ILE A 118 -12.77 33.07 -11.88
C ILE A 118 -13.50 32.56 -13.13
N THR A 119 -13.76 33.46 -14.09
CA THR A 119 -14.47 33.13 -15.33
C THR A 119 -13.68 32.13 -16.16
N LEU A 120 -12.36 32.34 -16.30
CA LEU A 120 -11.47 31.41 -16.98
C LEU A 120 -11.47 30.03 -16.32
N MET A 121 -11.37 29.97 -15.00
CA MET A 121 -11.38 28.70 -14.27
C MET A 121 -12.72 27.96 -14.43
N VAL A 122 -13.84 28.67 -14.30
CA VAL A 122 -15.17 28.09 -14.55
C VAL A 122 -15.29 27.59 -15.99
N ALA A 123 -14.84 28.38 -16.97
CA ALA A 123 -14.83 27.97 -18.37
C ALA A 123 -13.98 26.72 -18.60
N LEU A 124 -12.78 26.64 -18.01
CA LEU A 124 -11.92 25.45 -18.09
C LEU A 124 -12.59 24.21 -17.46
N ALA A 125 -13.28 24.36 -16.33
CA ALA A 125 -14.02 23.27 -15.70
C ALA A 125 -15.20 22.80 -16.58
N PHE A 126 -15.94 23.73 -17.19
CA PHE A 126 -17.00 23.40 -18.15
C PHE A 126 -16.46 22.71 -19.40
N ILE A 127 -15.39 23.25 -19.99
CA ILE A 127 -14.71 22.65 -21.14
C ILE A 127 -14.27 21.23 -20.78
N PHE A 128 -13.62 21.03 -19.63
CA PHE A 128 -13.24 19.70 -19.16
C PHE A 128 -14.44 18.78 -19.02
N TYR A 129 -15.54 19.24 -18.41
CA TYR A 129 -16.75 18.43 -18.21
C TYR A 129 -17.34 17.92 -19.54
N PHE A 130 -17.42 18.78 -20.56
CA PHE A 130 -17.96 18.42 -21.87
C PHE A 130 -16.95 17.69 -22.76
N ALA A 131 -15.65 17.97 -22.62
CA ALA A 131 -14.60 17.33 -23.40
C ALA A 131 -14.03 16.07 -22.74
N LYS A 132 -14.53 15.65 -21.58
CA LYS A 132 -13.92 14.59 -20.74
C LYS A 132 -13.70 13.27 -21.47
N ASP A 133 -14.52 12.98 -22.49
CA ASP A 133 -14.44 11.75 -23.29
C ASP A 133 -13.72 11.95 -24.63
N SER A 134 -13.15 13.13 -24.87
CA SER A 134 -12.30 13.39 -26.03
C SER A 134 -10.96 12.67 -25.93
N LYS A 135 -10.39 12.32 -27.09
CA LYS A 135 -9.06 11.69 -27.18
C LYS A 135 -7.99 12.46 -26.42
N PHE A 136 -8.03 13.79 -26.51
CA PHE A 136 -7.09 14.67 -25.82
C PHE A 136 -7.08 14.45 -24.30
N ILE A 137 -8.25 14.27 -23.67
CA ILE A 137 -8.34 14.02 -22.22
C ILE A 137 -7.99 12.57 -21.90
N THR A 138 -8.45 11.61 -22.70
CA THR A 138 -8.24 10.19 -22.42
C THR A 138 -6.80 9.72 -22.64
N GLU A 139 -6.07 10.34 -23.57
CA GLU A 139 -4.66 10.04 -23.86
C GLU A 139 -3.71 10.79 -22.91
N SER A 140 -4.17 11.86 -22.25
CA SER A 140 -3.39 12.58 -21.24
C SER A 140 -3.29 11.80 -19.94
N THR A 141 -2.06 11.57 -19.46
CA THR A 141 -1.77 10.86 -18.19
C THR A 141 -2.47 11.50 -16.99
N THR A 142 -2.50 12.83 -16.92
CA THR A 142 -3.07 13.58 -15.79
C THR A 142 -4.57 13.81 -15.96
N LEU A 143 -5.02 14.24 -17.14
CA LEU A 143 -6.43 14.56 -17.35
C LEU A 143 -7.30 13.30 -17.32
N ALA A 144 -6.82 12.16 -17.83
CA ALA A 144 -7.52 10.88 -17.73
C ALA A 144 -7.70 10.44 -16.26
N ARG A 145 -6.73 10.71 -15.39
CA ARG A 145 -6.84 10.44 -13.95
C ARG A 145 -7.85 11.36 -13.28
N VAL A 146 -7.88 12.65 -13.64
CA VAL A 146 -8.90 13.59 -13.14
C VAL A 146 -10.29 13.22 -13.64
N ARG A 147 -10.42 12.72 -14.88
CA ARG A 147 -11.69 12.21 -15.43
C ARG A 147 -12.21 11.02 -14.61
N ASN A 148 -11.34 10.09 -14.26
CA ASN A 148 -11.69 8.86 -13.56
C ASN A 148 -11.96 9.06 -12.04
N ILE A 149 -12.31 10.28 -11.60
CA ILE A 149 -12.74 10.60 -10.21
C ILE A 149 -14.17 10.07 -9.91
N SER A 150 -14.75 9.28 -10.81
CA SER A 150 -16.01 8.58 -10.56
C SER A 150 -15.93 7.73 -9.28
N ILE A 151 -16.98 7.84 -8.48
CA ILE A 151 -17.28 7.03 -7.29
C ILE A 151 -17.26 5.52 -7.63
N ALA A 152 -17.48 5.17 -8.89
CA ALA A 152 -17.51 3.79 -9.38
C ALA A 152 -16.12 3.23 -9.78
N SER A 153 -15.05 4.02 -9.78
CA SER A 153 -13.70 3.50 -10.05
C SER A 153 -13.26 2.52 -8.96
N ASP A 154 -12.55 1.47 -9.35
CA ASP A 154 -12.11 0.42 -8.43
C ASP A 154 -11.31 1.01 -7.24
N ASP A 155 -10.41 1.97 -7.48
CA ASP A 155 -9.65 2.66 -6.42
C ASP A 155 -10.55 3.47 -5.46
N ALA A 156 -11.64 4.04 -5.96
CA ALA A 156 -12.59 4.78 -5.12
C ALA A 156 -13.39 3.82 -4.25
N GLN A 157 -13.83 2.68 -4.80
CA GLN A 157 -14.53 1.64 -4.05
C GLN A 157 -13.68 1.14 -2.88
N ALA A 158 -12.40 0.81 -3.12
CA ALA A 158 -11.47 0.41 -2.07
C ALA A 158 -11.40 1.45 -0.93
N ARG A 159 -11.33 2.74 -1.26
CA ARG A 159 -11.35 3.84 -0.28
C ARG A 159 -12.67 3.91 0.50
N PHE A 160 -13.81 3.70 -0.14
CA PHE A 160 -15.10 3.68 0.56
C PHE A 160 -15.19 2.52 1.56
N HIS A 161 -14.65 1.35 1.24
CA HIS A 161 -14.52 0.26 2.21
C HIS A 161 -13.64 0.69 3.39
N ILE A 162 -12.47 1.28 3.12
CA ILE A 162 -11.54 1.80 4.15
C ILE A 162 -12.21 2.85 5.04
N TRP A 163 -12.96 3.78 4.47
CA TRP A 163 -13.68 4.82 5.21
C TRP A 163 -14.86 4.25 6.01
N SER A 164 -15.56 3.25 5.48
CA SER A 164 -16.61 2.54 6.21
C SER A 164 -16.03 1.79 7.42
N MET A 165 -14.89 1.12 7.25
CA MET A 165 -14.14 0.50 8.36
C MET A 165 -13.71 1.54 9.39
N SER A 166 -13.17 2.67 8.94
CA SER A 166 -12.76 3.79 9.80
C SER A 166 -13.93 4.33 10.61
N PHE A 167 -15.10 4.51 9.97
CA PHE A 167 -16.29 5.00 10.66
C PHE A 167 -16.82 4.00 11.69
N LYS A 168 -16.77 2.69 11.41
CA LYS A 168 -17.11 1.64 12.40
C LYS A 168 -16.19 1.74 13.62
N ALA A 169 -14.88 1.83 13.40
CA ALA A 169 -13.90 1.93 14.47
C ALA A 169 -14.02 3.23 15.28
N PHE A 170 -14.33 4.36 14.64
CA PHE A 170 -14.62 5.62 15.33
C PHE A 170 -15.77 5.47 16.32
N LYS A 171 -16.87 4.78 15.94
CA LYS A 171 -18.01 4.57 16.84
C LYS A 171 -17.66 3.77 18.10
N GLU A 172 -16.62 2.93 18.05
CA GLU A 172 -16.16 2.18 19.22
C GLU A 172 -15.38 3.05 20.21
N ARG A 173 -14.67 4.07 19.72
CA ARG A 173 -13.83 4.97 20.53
C ARG A 173 -13.99 6.44 20.09
N PRO A 174 -15.16 7.05 20.27
CA PRO A 174 -15.47 8.33 19.62
C PRO A 174 -14.73 9.53 20.21
N ILE A 175 -14.32 9.48 21.48
CA ILE A 175 -13.73 10.65 22.16
C ILE A 175 -12.23 10.76 21.87
N LEU A 176 -11.47 9.71 22.20
CA LEU A 176 -10.00 9.69 22.14
C LEU A 176 -9.44 8.85 20.98
N GLY A 177 -10.28 8.15 20.24
CA GLY A 177 -9.84 7.27 19.16
C GLY A 177 -9.08 6.03 19.65
N TRP A 178 -8.35 5.43 18.72
CA TRP A 178 -7.50 4.26 18.85
C TRP A 178 -6.03 4.60 19.14
N GLY A 179 -5.70 5.89 19.23
CA GLY A 179 -4.33 6.36 19.42
C GLY A 179 -3.55 6.52 18.12
N PRO A 180 -2.42 7.26 18.17
CA PRO A 180 -1.58 7.53 17.01
C PRO A 180 -1.03 6.22 16.40
N GLU A 181 -0.89 6.20 15.08
CA GLU A 181 -0.29 5.08 14.30
C GLU A 181 -0.95 3.68 14.49
N ASN A 182 -2.18 3.61 15.02
CA ASN A 182 -2.89 2.34 15.27
C ASN A 182 -3.91 1.94 14.19
N PHE A 183 -3.84 2.53 13.00
CA PHE A 183 -4.80 2.22 11.94
C PHE A 183 -4.72 0.77 11.46
N ALA A 184 -3.53 0.16 11.47
CA ALA A 184 -3.36 -1.26 11.08
C ALA A 184 -4.17 -2.22 11.97
N VAL A 185 -4.34 -1.89 13.26
CA VAL A 185 -5.20 -2.64 14.19
C VAL A 185 -6.67 -2.50 13.81
N VAL A 186 -7.10 -1.27 13.53
CA VAL A 186 -8.46 -0.95 13.07
C VAL A 186 -8.78 -1.67 11.75
N PHE A 187 -7.86 -1.60 10.79
CA PHE A 187 -7.97 -2.24 9.49
C PHE A 187 -8.11 -3.75 9.64
N SER A 188 -7.27 -4.38 10.47
CA SER A 188 -7.31 -5.83 10.70
C SER A 188 -8.63 -6.25 11.33
N LYS A 189 -9.07 -5.56 12.40
CA LYS A 189 -10.31 -5.87 13.13
C LYS A 189 -11.56 -5.75 12.26
N HIS A 190 -11.62 -4.73 11.42
CA HIS A 190 -12.80 -4.42 10.61
C HIS A 190 -12.67 -4.80 9.14
N TYR A 191 -11.64 -5.56 8.79
CA TYR A 191 -11.28 -5.91 7.41
C TYR A 191 -12.50 -6.28 6.57
N ASP A 192 -12.63 -5.62 5.42
CA ASP A 192 -13.66 -5.89 4.43
C ASP A 192 -13.13 -6.92 3.43
N PRO A 193 -13.73 -8.14 3.37
CA PRO A 193 -13.28 -9.22 2.51
C PRO A 193 -13.14 -8.85 1.03
N ARG A 194 -13.89 -7.86 0.56
CA ARG A 194 -13.88 -7.36 -0.83
C ARG A 194 -12.58 -6.64 -1.21
N LEU A 195 -11.69 -6.39 -0.24
CA LEU A 195 -10.37 -5.81 -0.46
C LEU A 195 -9.30 -6.86 -0.79
N TRP A 196 -9.68 -8.11 -1.06
CA TRP A 196 -8.75 -9.21 -1.35
C TRP A 196 -7.82 -8.94 -2.54
N SER A 197 -8.27 -8.17 -3.54
CA SER A 197 -7.49 -7.82 -4.74
C SER A 197 -6.55 -6.64 -4.52
N ARG A 198 -6.56 -6.04 -3.33
CA ARG A 198 -5.82 -4.83 -2.98
C ARG A 198 -4.68 -5.15 -2.05
N GLU A 199 -3.91 -4.10 -1.70
CA GLU A 199 -2.83 -4.22 -0.74
C GLU A 199 -3.34 -4.91 0.54
N PRO A 200 -2.67 -5.98 1.00
CA PRO A 200 -3.22 -6.82 2.06
C PRO A 200 -3.22 -6.11 3.41
N TRP A 201 -2.44 -5.04 3.59
CA TRP A 201 -2.24 -4.35 4.86
C TRP A 201 -2.26 -2.85 4.62
N PHE A 202 -3.15 -2.14 5.32
CA PHE A 202 -3.18 -0.68 5.31
C PHE A 202 -2.80 -0.13 6.68
N ASP A 203 -1.97 0.91 6.66
CA ASP A 203 -1.51 1.66 7.83
C ASP A 203 -2.17 3.04 7.95
N ARG A 204 -2.98 3.45 6.97
CA ARG A 204 -3.69 4.75 6.91
C ARG A 204 -5.04 4.66 6.22
N ALA A 205 -5.97 5.54 6.61
CA ALA A 205 -7.28 5.67 5.95
C ALA A 205 -7.21 6.37 4.59
N HIS A 206 -6.04 6.91 4.23
CA HIS A 206 -5.82 7.69 3.01
C HIS A 206 -6.76 8.92 2.90
N ASN A 207 -7.14 9.46 4.07
CA ASN A 207 -7.97 10.64 4.23
C ASN A 207 -7.69 11.21 5.63
N ALA A 208 -7.20 12.46 5.70
CA ALA A 208 -6.77 13.05 6.96
C ALA A 208 -7.90 13.18 8.00
N VAL A 209 -9.16 13.38 7.58
CA VAL A 209 -10.30 13.44 8.51
C VAL A 209 -10.50 12.10 9.19
N PHE A 210 -10.50 11.00 8.44
CA PHE A 210 -10.59 9.66 9.02
C PHE A 210 -9.35 9.31 9.83
N ASP A 211 -8.14 9.67 9.38
CA ASP A 211 -6.91 9.46 10.14
C ASP A 211 -7.00 10.16 11.51
N TRP A 212 -7.45 11.41 11.60
CA TRP A 212 -7.59 12.12 12.88
C TRP A 212 -8.73 11.59 13.75
N LEU A 213 -9.84 11.14 13.15
CA LEU A 213 -10.92 10.46 13.88
C LEU A 213 -10.44 9.14 14.50
N ILE A 214 -9.66 8.36 13.77
CA ILE A 214 -9.10 7.12 14.30
C ILE A 214 -8.03 7.40 15.34
N GLN A 215 -7.13 8.35 15.10
CA GLN A 215 -6.02 8.59 16.02
C GLN A 215 -6.43 9.26 17.33
N GLY A 216 -7.27 10.30 17.26
CA GLY A 216 -7.60 11.14 18.41
C GLY A 216 -9.09 11.32 18.66
N GLY A 217 -9.96 10.58 17.97
CA GLY A 217 -11.40 10.72 18.08
C GLY A 217 -11.89 12.10 17.64
N ILE A 218 -13.05 12.50 18.17
CA ILE A 218 -13.62 13.83 17.88
C ILE A 218 -12.73 14.96 18.41
N LEU A 219 -12.01 14.75 19.51
CA LEU A 219 -11.10 15.76 20.07
C LEU A 219 -9.88 15.98 19.18
N GLY A 220 -9.33 14.91 18.62
CA GLY A 220 -8.28 14.97 17.60
C GLY A 220 -8.74 15.67 16.34
N LEU A 221 -9.93 15.31 15.82
CA LEU A 221 -10.48 15.97 14.64
C LEU A 221 -10.77 17.47 14.86
N ILE A 222 -11.37 17.83 15.99
CA ILE A 222 -11.63 19.24 16.33
C ILE A 222 -10.31 20.01 16.44
N SER A 223 -9.28 19.43 17.06
CA SER A 223 -7.95 20.04 17.12
C SER A 223 -7.37 20.27 15.72
N TYR A 224 -7.43 19.25 14.85
CA TYR A 224 -6.96 19.34 13.47
C TYR A 224 -7.71 20.44 12.67
N LEU A 225 -9.04 20.40 12.66
CA LEU A 225 -9.86 21.42 12.00
C LEU A 225 -9.66 22.81 12.62
N GLY A 226 -9.42 22.87 13.93
CA GLY A 226 -9.13 24.07 14.68
C GLY A 226 -7.88 24.80 14.18
N ILE A 227 -6.85 24.08 13.71
CA ILE A 227 -5.65 24.70 13.12
C ILE A 227 -6.02 25.49 11.86
N PHE A 228 -6.82 24.91 10.97
CA PHE A 228 -7.27 25.58 9.74
C PHE A 228 -8.23 26.74 10.05
N ALA A 229 -9.23 26.48 10.89
CA ALA A 229 -10.24 27.47 11.26
C ALA A 229 -9.63 28.68 11.97
N SER A 230 -8.75 28.46 12.94
CA SER A 230 -8.05 29.54 13.65
C SER A 230 -7.13 30.33 12.73
N SER A 231 -6.40 29.66 11.82
CA SER A 231 -5.51 30.32 10.85
C SER A 231 -6.28 31.24 9.90
N ILE A 232 -7.41 30.75 9.35
CA ILE A 232 -8.29 31.54 8.47
C ILE A 232 -8.92 32.70 9.25
N TRP A 233 -9.42 32.44 10.46
CA TRP A 233 -10.02 33.47 11.30
C TRP A 233 -9.02 34.57 11.68
N LEU A 234 -7.79 34.22 12.04
CA LEU A 234 -6.74 35.17 12.37
C LEU A 234 -6.35 36.04 11.17
N LEU A 235 -6.22 35.43 9.98
CA LEU A 235 -6.00 36.15 8.72
C LEU A 235 -7.12 37.14 8.44
N PHE A 236 -8.38 36.70 8.56
CA PHE A 236 -9.54 37.56 8.36
C PHE A 236 -9.57 38.72 9.37
N LYS A 237 -9.40 38.43 10.67
CA LYS A 237 -9.37 39.43 11.74
C LYS A 237 -8.32 40.51 11.50
N LYS A 238 -7.12 40.13 11.04
CA LYS A 238 -6.03 41.07 10.74
C LYS A 238 -6.29 41.91 9.50
N PHE A 239 -6.89 41.30 8.47
CA PHE A 239 -7.32 42.01 7.28
C PHE A 239 -8.41 43.04 7.62
N SER A 240 -9.44 42.65 8.37
CA SER A 240 -10.52 43.56 8.80
C SER A 240 -10.00 44.70 9.68
N ALA A 241 -8.93 44.48 10.44
CA ALA A 241 -8.24 45.52 11.22
C ALA A 241 -7.27 46.39 10.39
N GLY A 242 -7.17 46.18 9.07
CA GLY A 242 -6.26 46.92 8.18
C GLY A 242 -4.77 46.62 8.38
N LYS A 243 -4.43 45.53 9.09
CA LYS A 243 -3.04 45.22 9.48
C LYS A 243 -2.33 44.26 8.53
N THR A 244 -3.08 43.55 7.69
CA THR A 244 -2.57 42.70 6.60
C THR A 244 -3.28 43.08 5.31
N SER A 245 -2.62 42.88 4.17
CA SER A 245 -3.27 43.19 2.88
C SER A 245 -4.24 42.09 2.48
N ASN A 246 -5.10 42.40 1.50
CA ASN A 246 -5.98 41.42 0.89
C ASN A 246 -5.23 40.26 0.24
N ILE A 247 -3.97 40.46 -0.16
CA ILE A 247 -3.12 39.42 -0.76
C ILE A 247 -2.87 38.29 0.24
N GLU A 248 -2.46 38.58 1.49
CA GLU A 248 -2.22 37.54 2.50
C GLU A 248 -3.49 36.73 2.78
N LEU A 249 -4.63 37.41 2.98
CA LEU A 249 -5.91 36.76 3.22
C LEU A 249 -6.30 35.83 2.07
N SER A 250 -6.17 36.31 0.83
CA SER A 250 -6.59 35.59 -0.36
C SER A 250 -5.68 34.40 -0.67
N VAL A 251 -4.37 34.63 -0.70
CA VAL A 251 -3.40 33.60 -1.10
C VAL A 251 -3.26 32.53 -0.01
N PHE A 252 -3.10 32.91 1.26
CA PHE A 252 -2.98 31.91 2.33
C PHE A 252 -4.32 31.26 2.68
N GLY A 253 -5.44 31.98 2.56
CA GLY A 253 -6.77 31.38 2.72
C GLY A 253 -7.07 30.32 1.66
N GLY A 254 -6.78 30.62 0.38
CA GLY A 254 -6.91 29.64 -0.70
C GLY A 254 -5.90 28.50 -0.61
N PHE A 255 -4.66 28.78 -0.19
CA PHE A 255 -3.67 27.74 0.12
C PHE A 255 -4.17 26.77 1.19
N LEU A 256 -4.65 27.27 2.34
CA LEU A 256 -5.14 26.43 3.44
C LEU A 256 -6.33 25.56 2.99
N ALA A 257 -7.24 26.12 2.20
CA ALA A 257 -8.36 25.38 1.64
C ALA A 257 -7.92 24.31 0.62
N GLY A 258 -7.00 24.67 -0.28
CA GLY A 258 -6.46 23.75 -1.29
C GLY A 258 -5.66 22.61 -0.66
N TYR A 259 -4.84 22.92 0.35
CA TYR A 259 -4.11 21.92 1.13
C TYR A 259 -5.04 21.00 1.91
N PHE A 260 -6.05 21.55 2.60
CA PHE A 260 -7.05 20.74 3.30
C PHE A 260 -7.81 19.81 2.33
N PHE A 261 -8.21 20.33 1.16
CA PHE A 261 -8.90 19.53 0.15
C PHE A 261 -8.03 18.37 -0.35
N GLN A 262 -6.75 18.61 -0.61
CA GLN A 262 -5.83 17.56 -1.05
C GLN A 262 -5.69 16.46 0.01
N ASN A 263 -5.70 16.83 1.29
CA ASN A 263 -5.66 15.92 2.44
C ASN A 263 -6.94 15.08 2.62
N LEU A 264 -7.99 15.29 1.82
CA LEU A 264 -9.14 14.38 1.76
C LEU A 264 -8.84 13.11 0.94
N PHE A 265 -7.79 13.14 0.11
CA PHE A 265 -7.42 12.04 -0.80
C PHE A 265 -6.00 11.52 -0.60
N VAL A 266 -5.26 12.17 0.29
CA VAL A 266 -3.84 11.99 0.64
C VAL A 266 -3.72 12.27 2.14
N PHE A 267 -2.59 11.91 2.74
CA PHE A 267 -2.28 12.18 4.14
C PHE A 267 -0.99 13.01 4.28
N ASP A 268 -0.80 13.66 5.43
CA ASP A 268 0.39 14.46 5.70
C ASP A 268 1.66 13.59 5.76
N GLN A 269 2.74 14.08 5.14
CA GLN A 269 4.06 13.45 5.13
C GLN A 269 5.12 14.41 5.67
N LEU A 270 6.34 13.93 5.91
CA LEU A 270 7.42 14.76 6.45
C LEU A 270 7.67 16.04 5.63
N THR A 271 7.62 15.94 4.30
CA THR A 271 7.81 17.06 3.37
C THR A 271 6.73 18.13 3.53
N SER A 272 5.46 17.72 3.64
CA SER A 272 4.34 18.64 3.80
C SER A 272 4.28 19.22 5.21
N TYR A 273 4.63 18.44 6.24
CA TYR A 273 4.66 18.89 7.63
C TYR A 273 5.63 20.04 7.85
N ILE A 274 6.87 19.94 7.35
CA ILE A 274 7.85 21.02 7.50
C ILE A 274 7.32 22.33 6.91
N LEU A 275 6.71 22.25 5.72
CA LEU A 275 6.21 23.43 5.02
C LEU A 275 4.95 24.01 5.68
N ILE A 276 3.98 23.19 6.11
CA ILE A 276 2.75 23.69 6.74
C ILE A 276 3.06 24.35 8.07
N PHE A 277 3.93 23.76 8.90
CA PHE A 277 4.32 24.39 10.17
C PHE A 277 5.10 25.69 9.95
N ALA A 278 5.94 25.78 8.91
CA ALA A 278 6.58 27.04 8.54
C ALA A 278 5.57 28.13 8.14
N ILE A 279 4.55 27.78 7.35
CA ILE A 279 3.47 28.71 6.99
C ILE A 279 2.64 29.10 8.22
N LEU A 280 2.23 28.15 9.05
CA LEU A 280 1.49 28.43 10.28
C LEU A 280 2.27 29.34 11.22
N ALA A 281 3.59 29.12 11.36
CA ALA A 281 4.47 30.00 12.12
C ALA A 281 4.54 31.41 11.53
N TYR A 282 4.62 31.54 10.20
CA TYR A 282 4.56 32.82 9.50
C TYR A 282 3.22 33.54 9.71
N LEU A 283 2.09 32.82 9.60
CA LEU A 283 0.76 33.38 9.87
C LEU A 283 0.65 33.84 11.32
N ASN A 284 1.14 33.07 12.27
CA ASN A 284 1.21 33.47 13.67
C ASN A 284 2.10 34.71 13.87
N PHE A 285 3.23 34.81 13.19
CA PHE A 285 4.10 36.00 13.22
C PHE A 285 3.39 37.27 12.74
N LEU A 286 2.62 37.19 11.65
CA LEU A 286 1.80 38.31 11.17
C LEU A 286 0.79 38.78 12.22
N VAL A 287 0.31 37.86 13.07
CA VAL A 287 -0.62 38.15 14.16
C VAL A 287 0.10 38.70 15.39
N ALA A 288 1.20 38.08 15.79
CA ALA A 288 1.89 38.37 17.05
C ALA A 288 2.67 39.70 17.03
N LYS A 289 3.05 40.23 15.84
CA LYS A 289 3.81 41.48 15.69
C LYS A 289 3.23 42.67 16.48
N ASP A 290 1.91 42.72 16.63
CA ASP A 290 1.24 43.82 17.36
C ASP A 290 1.16 43.60 18.87
N ASN A 291 1.24 42.35 19.32
CA ASN A 291 1.15 41.96 20.71
C ASN A 291 2.55 41.55 21.18
N ALA A 292 3.53 42.43 21.02
CA ALA A 292 4.84 42.26 21.63
C ALA A 292 4.67 42.32 23.15
N THR A 293 4.17 41.23 23.74
CA THR A 293 4.29 40.95 25.16
C THR A 293 5.76 41.09 25.51
N GLN A 294 6.07 41.84 26.57
CA GLN A 294 7.40 41.83 27.18
C GLN A 294 7.86 40.38 27.20
N ALA A 295 8.88 40.07 26.41
CA ALA A 295 9.46 38.74 26.43
C ALA A 295 9.78 38.45 27.89
N LEU A 296 9.23 37.35 28.41
CA LEU A 296 9.59 36.83 29.72
C LEU A 296 11.08 36.51 29.61
N THR A 297 11.90 37.50 29.96
CA THR A 297 13.35 37.39 29.94
C THR A 297 13.70 36.63 31.19
N LEU A 298 13.63 35.30 31.08
CA LEU A 298 14.22 34.40 32.05
C LEU A 298 15.72 34.74 32.10
N LYS A 299 16.13 35.52 33.10
CA LYS A 299 17.53 35.88 33.32
C LYS A 299 18.24 34.69 33.94
N PHE A 300 18.76 33.81 33.08
CA PHE A 300 19.69 32.78 33.51
C PHE A 300 21.05 33.40 33.83
N SER A 301 21.71 32.93 34.89
CA SER A 301 23.11 33.27 35.14
C SER A 301 23.98 32.78 33.98
N GLN A 302 25.15 33.41 33.76
CA GLN A 302 26.04 33.02 32.66
C GLN A 302 26.44 31.53 32.74
N GLY A 303 26.68 31.01 33.95
CA GLY A 303 26.92 29.58 34.17
C GLY A 303 25.72 28.71 33.77
N ALA A 304 24.50 29.11 34.13
CA ALA A 304 23.29 28.39 33.72
C ALA A 304 23.09 28.41 32.20
N GLN A 305 23.41 29.51 31.52
CA GLN A 305 23.35 29.58 30.06
C GLN A 305 24.28 28.58 29.41
N TYR A 306 25.55 28.47 29.86
CA TYR A 306 26.47 27.48 29.33
C TYR A 306 26.00 26.04 29.55
N VAL A 307 25.47 25.74 30.74
CA VAL A 307 24.93 24.41 31.06
C VAL A 307 23.75 24.07 30.14
N TRP A 308 22.79 24.99 29.97
CA TRP A 308 21.64 24.77 29.11
C TRP A 308 22.02 24.68 27.63
N SER A 309 22.94 25.52 27.15
CA SER A 309 23.45 25.43 25.78
C SER A 309 24.14 24.10 25.52
N ALA A 310 24.97 23.62 26.46
CA ALA A 310 25.60 22.31 26.36
C ALA A 310 24.57 21.18 26.36
N ALA A 311 23.57 21.24 27.26
CA ALA A 311 22.50 20.24 27.32
C ALA A 311 21.68 20.18 26.02
N ILE A 312 21.30 21.34 25.46
CA ILE A 312 20.59 21.42 24.18
C ILE A 312 21.45 20.89 23.04
N PHE A 313 22.74 21.22 23.01
CA PHE A 313 23.66 20.73 21.98
C PHE A 313 23.81 19.20 22.04
N ILE A 314 23.99 18.63 23.24
CA ILE A 314 24.05 17.18 23.43
C ILE A 314 22.72 16.54 22.99
N ALA A 315 21.58 17.08 23.42
CA ALA A 315 20.27 16.57 23.04
C ALA A 315 20.06 16.61 21.51
N LEU A 316 20.52 17.66 20.84
CA LEU A 316 20.49 17.78 19.38
C LEU A 316 21.36 16.71 18.71
N LEU A 317 22.60 16.52 19.15
CA LEU A 317 23.49 15.50 18.60
C LEU A 317 22.94 14.08 18.83
N SER A 318 22.43 13.80 20.04
CA SER A 318 21.77 12.53 20.35
C SER A 318 20.54 12.31 19.48
N SER A 319 19.73 13.35 19.24
CA SER A 319 18.55 13.27 18.37
C SER A 319 18.94 12.99 16.90
N ILE A 320 19.95 13.68 16.37
CA ILE A 320 20.47 13.42 15.02
C ILE A 320 20.97 11.99 14.90
N TYR A 321 21.74 11.52 15.88
CA TYR A 321 22.28 10.16 15.87
C TYR A 321 21.16 9.11 15.93
N VAL A 322 20.21 9.25 16.84
CA VAL A 322 19.13 8.28 17.07
C VAL A 322 18.09 8.30 15.94
N PHE A 323 17.64 9.47 15.49
CA PHE A 323 16.50 9.56 14.56
C PHE A 323 16.91 9.75 13.09
N ASN A 324 18.18 9.98 12.78
CA ASN A 324 18.64 10.11 11.39
C ASN A 324 19.74 9.09 11.09
N ILE A 325 20.86 9.10 11.82
CA ILE A 325 22.01 8.24 11.50
C ILE A 325 21.67 6.76 11.68
N LYS A 326 21.11 6.36 12.83
CA LYS A 326 20.74 4.96 13.07
C LYS A 326 19.73 4.41 12.04
N PRO A 327 18.61 5.09 11.72
CA PRO A 327 17.71 4.66 10.65
C PRO A 327 18.36 4.56 9.27
N ILE A 328 19.25 5.50 8.91
CA ILE A 328 19.98 5.42 7.63
C ILE A 328 20.84 4.16 7.59
N LEU A 329 21.59 3.88 8.66
CA LEU A 329 22.43 2.69 8.74
C LEU A 329 21.58 1.41 8.76
N ALA A 330 20.47 1.40 9.48
CA ALA A 330 19.55 0.27 9.51
C ALA A 330 18.94 -0.03 8.11
N ASN A 331 18.52 1.01 7.39
CA ASN A 331 17.99 0.87 6.03
C ASN A 331 19.08 0.42 5.05
N ALA A 332 20.31 0.93 5.18
CA ALA A 332 21.44 0.47 4.37
C ALA A 332 21.75 -1.01 4.62
N SER A 333 21.75 -1.44 5.88
CA SER A 333 21.90 -2.85 6.25
C SER A 333 20.75 -3.71 5.73
N LEU A 334 19.50 -3.25 5.81
CA LEU A 334 18.36 -3.97 5.27
C LEU A 334 18.46 -4.17 3.75
N LEU A 335 18.83 -3.11 3.01
CA LEU A 335 19.05 -3.19 1.56
C LEU A 335 20.21 -4.14 1.22
N SER A 336 21.30 -4.08 2.00
CA SER A 336 22.43 -5.00 1.85
C SER A 336 21.98 -6.45 2.08
N ALA A 337 21.18 -6.71 3.13
CA ALA A 337 20.67 -8.03 3.44
C ALA A 337 19.83 -8.61 2.30
N LEU A 338 18.92 -7.81 1.74
CA LEU A 338 18.09 -8.19 0.59
C LEU A 338 18.93 -8.46 -0.66
N SER A 339 19.94 -7.61 -0.94
CA SER A 339 20.84 -7.78 -2.07
C SER A 339 21.70 -9.05 -1.95
N SER A 340 22.28 -9.30 -0.77
CA SER A 340 23.07 -10.50 -0.50
C SER A 340 22.22 -11.76 -0.58
N ALA A 341 20.98 -11.73 -0.08
CA ALA A 341 20.03 -12.84 -0.21
C ALA A 341 19.73 -13.19 -1.68
N ASN A 342 19.50 -12.17 -2.52
CA ASN A 342 19.25 -12.36 -3.95
C ASN A 342 20.48 -12.87 -4.71
N SER A 343 21.68 -12.52 -4.24
CA SER A 343 22.94 -12.97 -4.81
C SER A 343 23.39 -14.35 -4.29
N GLY A 344 22.60 -14.96 -3.40
CA GLY A 344 22.89 -16.27 -2.80
C GLY A 344 23.91 -16.25 -1.65
N ASN A 345 24.33 -15.06 -1.18
CA ASN A 345 25.20 -14.91 -0.01
C ASN A 345 24.35 -14.88 1.27
N PHE A 346 23.87 -16.05 1.68
CA PHE A 346 22.90 -16.19 2.78
C PHE A 346 23.48 -15.87 4.18
N GLU A 347 24.77 -16.10 4.40
CA GLU A 347 25.41 -15.78 5.69
C GLU A 347 25.55 -14.27 5.89
N GLU A 348 26.01 -13.55 4.86
CA GLU A 348 26.06 -12.09 4.87
C GLU A 348 24.65 -11.49 5.02
N ALA A 349 23.68 -12.04 4.27
CA ALA A 349 22.29 -11.61 4.39
C ALA A 349 21.79 -11.74 5.83
N GLN A 350 22.03 -12.87 6.48
CA GLN A 350 21.65 -13.09 7.87
C GLN A 350 22.26 -12.06 8.81
N ASN A 351 23.56 -11.76 8.66
CA ASN A 351 24.26 -10.79 9.52
C ASN A 351 23.76 -9.36 9.31
N GLU A 352 23.50 -8.96 8.07
CA GLU A 352 22.98 -7.62 7.76
C GLU A 352 21.52 -7.47 8.20
N PHE A 353 20.70 -8.53 8.18
CA PHE A 353 19.36 -8.49 8.79
C PHE A 353 19.44 -8.23 10.30
N LYS A 354 20.29 -8.99 11.03
CA LYS A 354 20.49 -8.77 12.48
C LYS A 354 20.94 -7.36 12.78
N ARG A 355 21.93 -6.87 12.01
CA ARG A 355 22.43 -5.51 12.12
C ARG A 355 21.34 -4.46 11.84
N ALA A 356 20.48 -4.68 10.85
CA ALA A 356 19.36 -3.79 10.57
C ALA A 356 18.38 -3.73 11.75
N ILE A 357 18.06 -4.86 12.37
CA ILE A 357 17.16 -4.94 13.54
C ILE A 357 17.76 -4.22 14.74
N ASP A 358 19.03 -4.46 15.05
CA ASP A 358 19.75 -3.86 16.19
C ASP A 358 19.90 -2.34 16.06
N LEU A 359 20.21 -1.88 14.84
CA LEU A 359 20.41 -0.46 14.58
C LEU A 359 19.09 0.31 14.56
N SER A 360 17.97 -0.32 14.22
CA SER A 360 16.66 0.32 14.02
C SER A 360 16.04 0.84 15.33
N PRO A 361 16.01 2.16 15.56
CA PRO A 361 15.11 2.76 16.56
C PRO A 361 13.70 2.98 15.99
N LEU A 362 13.61 3.12 14.66
CA LEU A 362 12.43 3.27 13.82
C LEU A 362 12.56 2.23 12.70
N GLY A 363 11.46 1.61 12.28
CA GLY A 363 11.48 0.61 11.18
C GLY A 363 11.87 -0.81 11.59
N ARG A 364 12.09 -1.08 12.89
CA ARG A 364 12.41 -2.43 13.40
C ARG A 364 11.39 -3.49 12.96
N ARG A 365 10.10 -3.14 12.93
CA ARG A 365 9.03 -3.99 12.43
C ARG A 365 9.34 -4.51 11.02
N GLU A 366 9.68 -3.61 10.10
CA GLU A 366 9.98 -3.97 8.71
C GLU A 366 11.20 -4.91 8.64
N ALA A 367 12.28 -4.58 9.36
CA ALA A 367 13.47 -5.42 9.38
C ALA A 367 13.19 -6.84 9.91
N ARG A 368 12.38 -6.97 10.97
CA ARG A 368 11.96 -8.28 11.52
C ARG A 368 11.07 -9.06 10.57
N GLU A 369 10.13 -8.40 9.90
CA GLU A 369 9.24 -9.04 8.93
C GLU A 369 9.99 -9.53 7.70
N GLN A 370 10.90 -8.70 7.14
CA GLN A 370 11.75 -9.10 6.03
C GLN A 370 12.69 -10.25 6.41
N TYR A 371 13.24 -10.23 7.62
CA TYR A 371 14.06 -11.34 8.10
C TYR A 371 13.25 -12.62 8.33
N SER A 372 12.01 -12.51 8.81
CA SER A 372 11.08 -13.64 8.93
C SER A 372 10.78 -14.26 7.57
N TYR A 373 10.55 -13.44 6.54
CA TYR A 373 10.37 -13.89 5.17
C TYR A 373 11.62 -14.60 4.64
N PHE A 374 12.80 -14.00 4.82
CA PHE A 374 14.08 -14.59 4.45
C PHE A 374 14.29 -15.96 5.09
N ALA A 375 14.13 -16.07 6.41
CA ALA A 375 14.33 -17.32 7.14
C ALA A 375 13.36 -18.42 6.68
N THR A 376 12.09 -18.06 6.45
CA THR A 376 11.06 -18.98 5.92
C THR A 376 11.42 -19.45 4.51
N LEU A 377 11.89 -18.55 3.64
CA LEU A 377 12.25 -18.85 2.25
C LEU A 377 13.41 -19.84 2.13
N ILE A 378 14.41 -19.71 3.02
CA ILE A 378 15.60 -20.58 2.99
C ILE A 378 15.42 -21.89 3.75
N ALA A 379 14.39 -22.01 4.60
CA ALA A 379 14.18 -23.14 5.51
C ALA A 379 14.21 -24.51 4.79
N SER A 380 13.55 -24.60 3.63
CA SER A 380 13.40 -25.84 2.85
C SER A 380 14.44 -26.03 1.75
N ARG A 381 15.34 -25.05 1.54
CA ARG A 381 16.36 -25.06 0.48
C ARG A 381 17.57 -25.89 0.87
N GLN A 382 17.60 -27.15 0.45
CA GLN A 382 18.64 -28.12 0.85
C GLN A 382 20.04 -27.73 0.36
N GLU A 383 20.14 -26.88 -0.66
CA GLU A 383 21.40 -26.33 -1.17
C GLU A 383 22.07 -25.35 -0.18
N ILE A 384 21.34 -24.83 0.81
CA ILE A 384 21.86 -23.90 1.81
C ILE A 384 22.33 -24.67 3.04
N PRO A 385 23.54 -24.38 3.58
CA PRO A 385 24.07 -25.04 4.77
C PRO A 385 23.06 -25.09 5.91
N GLU A 386 22.86 -26.27 6.49
CA GLU A 386 21.88 -26.51 7.56
C GLU A 386 22.08 -25.57 8.77
N ALA A 387 23.34 -25.27 9.11
CA ALA A 387 23.67 -24.35 10.19
C ALA A 387 23.07 -22.94 9.96
N ILE A 388 23.15 -22.41 8.73
CA ILE A 388 22.59 -21.10 8.37
C ILE A 388 21.06 -21.16 8.41
N ARG A 389 20.45 -22.22 7.86
CA ARG A 389 18.99 -22.39 7.87
C ARG A 389 18.43 -22.44 9.29
N LYS A 390 19.01 -23.27 10.16
CA LYS A 390 18.59 -23.39 11.57
C LYS A 390 18.80 -22.09 12.34
N SER A 391 20.01 -21.52 12.25
CA SER A 391 20.34 -20.25 12.92
C SER A 391 19.41 -19.12 12.46
N SER A 392 19.07 -19.04 11.18
CA SER A 392 18.17 -18.01 10.66
C SER A 392 16.74 -18.20 11.15
N LEU A 393 16.24 -19.44 11.19
CA LEU A 393 14.91 -19.75 11.73
C LEU A 393 14.83 -19.46 13.23
N ASP A 394 15.79 -19.91 14.04
CA ASP A 394 15.78 -19.69 15.50
C ASP A 394 15.78 -18.19 15.84
N GLU A 395 16.59 -17.43 15.11
CA GLU A 395 16.67 -15.98 15.24
C GLU A 395 15.37 -15.31 14.80
N ALA A 396 14.82 -15.68 13.66
CA ALA A 396 13.56 -15.15 13.14
C ALA A 396 12.38 -15.46 14.08
N ILE A 397 12.34 -16.66 14.70
CA ILE A 397 11.32 -16.99 15.72
C ILE A 397 11.43 -16.02 16.89
N ARG A 398 12.64 -15.79 17.40
CA ARG A 398 12.83 -14.89 18.53
C ARG A 398 12.41 -13.46 18.18
N GLU A 399 12.82 -12.95 17.02
CA GLU A 399 12.46 -11.60 16.59
C GLU A 399 10.98 -11.45 16.29
N ALA A 400 10.34 -12.45 15.67
CA ALA A 400 8.90 -12.45 15.43
C ALA A 400 8.10 -12.49 16.75
N LYS A 401 8.58 -13.21 17.78
CA LYS A 401 7.98 -13.16 19.13
C LYS A 401 8.07 -11.76 19.74
N LEU A 402 9.26 -11.17 19.74
CA LEU A 402 9.45 -9.80 20.23
C LEU A 402 8.55 -8.82 19.48
N GLN A 403 8.34 -9.01 18.17
CA GLN A 403 7.41 -8.20 17.39
C GLN A 403 5.96 -8.35 17.85
N THR A 404 5.51 -9.56 18.18
CA THR A 404 4.17 -9.78 18.76
C THR A 404 4.02 -9.23 20.18
N GLU A 405 5.11 -9.16 20.95
CA GLU A 405 5.12 -8.54 22.28
C GLU A 405 5.07 -7.00 22.19
N ASP A 406 5.80 -6.43 21.23
CA ASP A 406 5.80 -4.98 20.94
C ASP A 406 4.42 -4.52 20.41
N SER A 407 3.74 -5.37 19.63
CA SER A 407 2.47 -5.05 18.96
C SER A 407 1.42 -6.19 19.09
N PRO A 408 0.86 -6.43 20.30
CA PRO A 408 0.00 -7.60 20.57
C PRO A 408 -1.36 -7.58 19.89
N LEU A 409 -1.76 -6.43 19.34
CA LEU A 409 -3.02 -6.25 18.61
C LEU A 409 -2.84 -6.23 17.09
N ASP A 410 -1.61 -6.41 16.60
CA ASP A 410 -1.33 -6.45 15.17
C ASP A 410 -1.46 -7.87 14.61
N ALA A 411 -2.51 -8.12 13.83
CA ALA A 411 -2.76 -9.43 13.21
C ALA A 411 -1.61 -9.85 12.28
N ARG A 412 -0.93 -8.90 11.64
CA ARG A 412 0.21 -9.16 10.74
C ARG A 412 1.39 -9.75 11.51
N SER A 413 1.74 -9.19 12.67
CA SER A 413 2.82 -9.72 13.52
C SER A 413 2.56 -11.19 13.94
N ALA A 414 1.32 -11.52 14.35
CA ALA A 414 0.94 -12.88 14.71
C ALA A 414 0.99 -13.83 13.49
N LEU A 415 0.58 -13.35 12.31
CA LEU A 415 0.67 -14.10 11.06
C LEU A 415 2.13 -14.47 10.72
N PHE A 416 3.06 -13.50 10.77
CA PHE A 416 4.47 -13.75 10.49
C PHE A 416 5.09 -14.73 11.49
N LEU A 417 4.76 -14.62 12.78
CA LEU A 417 5.19 -15.58 13.80
C LEU A 417 4.70 -17.00 13.47
N GLY A 418 3.44 -17.14 13.07
CA GLY A 418 2.89 -18.43 12.63
C GLY A 418 3.63 -19.01 11.42
N SER A 419 3.91 -18.19 10.41
CA SER A 419 4.65 -18.61 9.20
C SER A 419 6.07 -19.09 9.52
N VAL A 420 6.78 -18.40 10.40
CA VAL A 420 8.13 -18.83 10.80
C VAL A 420 8.09 -20.12 11.62
N TYR A 421 7.11 -20.28 12.51
CA TYR A 421 6.92 -21.55 13.24
C TYR A 421 6.63 -22.72 12.30
N ASP A 422 5.76 -22.52 11.31
CA ASP A 422 5.42 -23.56 10.33
C ASP A 422 6.66 -23.98 9.52
N ALA A 423 7.46 -23.01 9.07
CA ALA A 423 8.73 -23.28 8.40
C ALA A 423 9.77 -24.00 9.28
N ALA A 424 9.72 -23.80 10.60
CA ALA A 424 10.54 -24.50 11.57
C ALA A 424 9.99 -25.90 11.95
N GLY A 425 8.86 -26.32 11.37
CA GLY A 425 8.19 -27.58 11.72
C GLY A 425 7.46 -27.57 13.08
N ARG A 426 7.29 -26.38 13.68
CA ARG A 426 6.64 -26.17 14.98
C ARG A 426 5.13 -25.95 14.79
N SER A 427 4.47 -26.98 14.25
CA SER A 427 3.07 -26.92 13.80
C SER A 427 2.08 -26.51 14.91
N ALA A 428 2.29 -26.95 16.16
CA ALA A 428 1.42 -26.58 17.28
C ALA A 428 1.50 -25.08 17.60
N GLU A 429 2.71 -24.52 17.69
CA GLU A 429 2.88 -23.09 17.93
C GLU A 429 2.46 -22.23 16.73
N ALA A 430 2.67 -22.72 15.50
CA ALA A 430 2.17 -22.08 14.29
C ALA A 430 0.65 -21.94 14.33
N PHE A 431 -0.05 -23.01 14.70
CA PHE A 431 -1.51 -23.01 14.81
C PHE A 431 -2.04 -21.99 15.82
N GLU A 432 -1.42 -21.89 17.00
CA GLU A 432 -1.81 -20.88 18.00
C GLU A 432 -1.58 -19.44 17.49
N ALA A 433 -0.46 -19.20 16.81
CA ALA A 433 -0.17 -17.89 16.24
C ALA A 433 -1.15 -17.52 15.10
N PHE A 434 -1.50 -18.46 14.22
CA PHE A 434 -2.50 -18.23 13.17
C PHE A 434 -3.91 -18.04 13.72
N LYS A 435 -4.31 -18.80 14.75
CA LYS A 435 -5.57 -18.53 15.47
C LYS A 435 -5.56 -17.14 16.08
N LYS A 436 -4.45 -16.69 16.66
CA LYS A 436 -4.34 -15.33 17.18
C LYS A 436 -4.50 -14.28 16.09
N ALA A 437 -3.88 -14.49 14.93
CA ALA A 437 -4.06 -13.62 13.77
C ALA A 437 -5.53 -13.60 13.29
N GLN A 438 -6.22 -14.74 13.33
CA GLN A 438 -7.63 -14.86 12.97
C GLN A 438 -8.54 -14.13 13.97
N GLU A 439 -8.27 -14.22 15.28
CA GLU A 439 -8.99 -13.46 16.30
C GLU A 439 -8.90 -11.95 16.05
N LEU A 440 -7.71 -11.47 15.67
CA LEU A 440 -7.43 -10.06 15.41
C LEU A 440 -7.96 -9.59 14.04
N SER A 441 -8.12 -10.52 13.08
CA SER A 441 -8.66 -10.24 11.75
C SER A 441 -9.61 -11.35 11.26
N PRO A 442 -10.84 -11.41 11.81
CA PRO A 442 -11.74 -12.56 11.66
C PRO A 442 -12.31 -12.74 10.25
N LYS A 443 -12.19 -11.72 9.40
CA LYS A 443 -12.75 -11.70 8.04
C LYS A 443 -11.69 -11.76 6.95
N LYS A 444 -10.41 -11.88 7.30
CA LYS A 444 -9.35 -11.93 6.31
C LYS A 444 -9.17 -13.35 5.81
N GLN A 445 -9.64 -13.60 4.59
CA GLN A 445 -9.73 -14.94 3.99
C GLN A 445 -8.39 -15.68 4.04
N GLN A 446 -7.28 -15.01 3.72
CA GLN A 446 -5.93 -15.58 3.77
C GLN A 446 -5.60 -16.20 5.14
N ILE A 447 -5.96 -15.53 6.24
CA ILE A 447 -5.69 -16.03 7.59
C ILE A 447 -6.61 -17.22 7.92
N ILE A 448 -7.87 -17.15 7.51
CA ILE A 448 -8.84 -18.24 7.69
C ILE A 448 -8.34 -19.52 7.00
N PHE A 449 -7.77 -19.41 5.80
CA PHE A 449 -7.20 -20.56 5.07
C PHE A 449 -6.00 -21.19 5.77
N LEU A 450 -5.11 -20.40 6.38
CA LEU A 450 -3.97 -20.93 7.14
C LEU A 450 -4.42 -21.74 8.36
N VAL A 451 -5.46 -21.27 9.05
CA VAL A 451 -6.09 -22.02 10.15
C VAL A 451 -6.78 -23.28 9.63
N ALA A 452 -7.51 -23.20 8.51
CA ALA A 452 -8.14 -24.37 7.88
C ALA A 452 -7.12 -25.43 7.46
N GLN A 453 -5.98 -25.02 6.90
CA GLN A 453 -4.87 -25.91 6.52
C GLN A 453 -4.30 -26.68 7.72
N HIS A 454 -4.22 -26.06 8.89
CA HIS A 454 -3.79 -26.76 10.11
C HIS A 454 -4.83 -27.79 10.59
N TYR A 455 -6.13 -27.50 10.44
CA TYR A 455 -7.16 -28.51 10.71
C TYR A 455 -7.09 -29.71 9.74
N ILE A 456 -6.68 -29.51 8.48
CA ILE A 456 -6.38 -30.61 7.56
C ILE A 456 -5.23 -31.48 8.08
N GLN A 457 -4.14 -30.86 8.54
CA GLN A 457 -2.99 -31.60 9.08
C GLN A 457 -3.38 -32.41 10.32
N GLN A 458 -4.31 -31.90 11.13
CA GLN A 458 -4.91 -32.59 12.28
C GLN A 458 -6.00 -33.61 11.91
N GLN A 459 -6.27 -33.83 10.61
CA GLN A 459 -7.35 -34.67 10.08
C GLN A 459 -8.77 -34.26 10.49
N ASN A 460 -8.95 -33.02 10.99
CA ASN A 460 -10.26 -32.45 11.27
C ASN A 460 -10.83 -31.79 10.00
N PHE A 461 -11.23 -32.64 9.05
CA PHE A 461 -11.68 -32.21 7.73
C PHE A 461 -12.94 -31.35 7.76
N ASP A 462 -13.89 -31.67 8.66
CA ASP A 462 -15.15 -30.93 8.73
C ASP A 462 -14.93 -29.48 9.16
N LYS A 463 -14.05 -29.23 10.15
CA LYS A 463 -13.72 -27.87 10.58
C LYS A 463 -12.92 -27.10 9.52
N ALA A 464 -12.01 -27.76 8.82
CA ALA A 464 -11.26 -27.15 7.73
C ALA A 464 -12.19 -26.66 6.60
N ILE A 465 -13.15 -27.49 6.19
CA ILE A 465 -14.13 -27.14 5.14
C ILE A 465 -15.07 -26.03 5.63
N GLU A 466 -15.55 -26.08 6.87
CA GLU A 466 -16.38 -25.01 7.45
C GLU A 466 -15.68 -23.64 7.36
N LEU A 467 -14.40 -23.58 7.73
CA LEU A 467 -13.60 -22.37 7.66
C LEU A 467 -13.32 -21.93 6.22
N ALA A 468 -12.92 -22.85 5.34
CA ALA A 468 -12.67 -22.55 3.94
C ALA A 468 -13.94 -22.05 3.24
N LYS A 469 -15.09 -22.64 3.55
CA LYS A 469 -16.40 -22.21 3.06
C LYS A 469 -16.75 -20.83 3.57
N THR A 470 -16.54 -20.57 4.87
CA THR A 470 -16.72 -19.24 5.44
C THR A 470 -15.86 -18.21 4.70
N ALA A 471 -14.59 -18.51 4.42
CA ALA A 471 -13.71 -17.62 3.69
C ALA A 471 -14.18 -17.36 2.24
N ALA A 472 -14.64 -18.38 1.53
CA ALA A 472 -15.20 -18.23 0.18
C ALA A 472 -16.52 -17.44 0.19
N ASP A 473 -17.40 -17.69 1.16
CA ASP A 473 -18.72 -17.03 1.25
C ASP A 473 -18.61 -15.56 1.69
N LEU A 474 -17.49 -15.13 2.29
CA LEU A 474 -17.23 -13.72 2.60
C LEU A 474 -17.16 -12.84 1.34
N ASP A 475 -16.63 -13.38 0.24
CA ASP A 475 -16.70 -12.79 -1.10
C ASP A 475 -16.45 -13.86 -2.17
N ARG A 476 -17.53 -14.34 -2.81
CA ARG A 476 -17.45 -15.39 -3.84
C ARG A 476 -16.87 -14.90 -5.17
N THR A 477 -16.61 -13.61 -5.33
CA THR A 477 -15.87 -13.10 -6.50
C THR A 477 -14.36 -13.31 -6.37
N TYR A 478 -13.88 -13.64 -5.16
CA TYR A 478 -12.49 -14.00 -4.93
C TYR A 478 -12.21 -15.44 -5.39
N ALA A 479 -11.76 -15.59 -6.64
CA ALA A 479 -11.55 -16.90 -7.25
C ALA A 479 -10.63 -17.81 -6.42
N ASP A 480 -9.51 -17.30 -5.88
CA ASP A 480 -8.60 -18.14 -5.09
C ASP A 480 -9.26 -18.67 -3.81
N ALA A 481 -10.19 -17.92 -3.21
CA ALA A 481 -10.91 -18.41 -2.04
C ALA A 481 -11.83 -19.59 -2.38
N VAL A 482 -12.53 -19.52 -3.51
CA VAL A 482 -13.37 -20.62 -4.03
C VAL A 482 -12.49 -21.82 -4.41
N LYS A 483 -11.36 -21.59 -5.09
CA LYS A 483 -10.41 -22.66 -5.46
C LYS A 483 -9.78 -23.34 -4.25
N ASN A 484 -9.49 -22.58 -3.19
CA ASN A 484 -9.02 -23.14 -1.93
C ASN A 484 -10.08 -24.02 -1.28
N LEU A 485 -11.35 -23.57 -1.22
CA LEU A 485 -12.46 -24.40 -0.73
C LEU A 485 -12.54 -25.74 -1.47
N ILE A 486 -12.52 -25.72 -2.82
CA ILE A 486 -12.54 -26.94 -3.63
C ILE A 486 -11.34 -27.83 -3.27
N SER A 487 -10.15 -27.25 -3.18
CA SER A 487 -8.93 -28.01 -2.80
C SER A 487 -9.08 -28.69 -1.44
N PHE A 488 -9.69 -28.00 -0.46
CA PHE A 488 -9.99 -28.56 0.86
C PHE A 488 -11.01 -29.71 0.79
N GLU A 489 -12.09 -29.55 0.03
CA GLU A 489 -13.14 -30.58 -0.14
C GLU A 489 -12.60 -31.83 -0.85
N VAL A 490 -11.80 -31.64 -1.91
CA VAL A 490 -11.14 -32.74 -2.64
C VAL A 490 -10.15 -33.48 -1.74
N TYR A 491 -9.32 -32.75 -0.99
CA TYR A 491 -8.35 -33.35 -0.06
C TYR A 491 -9.06 -34.16 1.04
N ALA A 492 -10.17 -33.65 1.54
CA ALA A 492 -11.01 -34.29 2.55
C ALA A 492 -11.85 -35.46 2.03
N GLY A 493 -11.93 -35.66 0.71
CA GLY A 493 -12.76 -36.70 0.09
C GLY A 493 -14.26 -36.41 0.13
N LYS A 494 -14.68 -35.15 0.30
CA LYS A 494 -16.09 -34.73 0.24
C LYS A 494 -16.51 -34.51 -1.21
N ASN A 495 -16.54 -35.60 -1.97
CA ASN A 495 -16.62 -35.58 -3.43
C ASN A 495 -17.85 -34.85 -3.96
N ASP A 496 -19.01 -35.00 -3.32
CA ASP A 496 -20.24 -34.37 -3.79
C ASP A 496 -20.18 -32.85 -3.64
N LEU A 497 -19.67 -32.36 -2.50
CA LEU A 497 -19.44 -30.92 -2.29
C LEU A 497 -18.44 -30.36 -3.31
N ALA A 498 -17.33 -31.08 -3.51
CA ALA A 498 -16.30 -30.69 -4.47
C ALA A 498 -16.87 -30.59 -5.89
N ARG A 499 -17.69 -31.56 -6.33
CA ARG A 499 -18.32 -31.54 -7.66
C ARG A 499 -19.25 -30.33 -7.83
N ASP A 500 -20.06 -30.03 -6.83
CA ASP A 500 -20.99 -28.89 -6.86
C ASP A 500 -20.23 -27.55 -6.93
N GLU A 501 -19.14 -27.39 -6.18
CA GLU A 501 -18.30 -26.19 -6.22
C GLU A 501 -17.49 -26.09 -7.52
N ILE A 502 -16.95 -27.20 -8.03
CA ILE A 502 -16.22 -27.25 -9.31
C ILE A 502 -17.14 -26.87 -10.48
N SER A 503 -18.36 -27.42 -10.54
CA SER A 503 -19.33 -27.08 -11.57
C SER A 503 -19.60 -25.58 -11.58
N ARG A 504 -19.88 -24.99 -10.42
CA ARG A 504 -20.11 -23.54 -10.29
C ARG A 504 -18.89 -22.70 -10.65
N ALA A 505 -17.69 -23.15 -10.29
CA ALA A 505 -16.44 -22.47 -10.63
C ALA A 505 -16.15 -22.50 -12.15
N LEU A 506 -16.52 -23.59 -12.84
CA LEU A 506 -16.42 -23.70 -14.30
C LEU A 506 -17.48 -22.83 -14.99
N ASP A 507 -18.75 -22.90 -14.56
CA ASP A 507 -19.85 -22.12 -15.13
C ASP A 507 -19.61 -20.61 -15.01
N SER A 508 -18.95 -20.17 -13.94
CA SER A 508 -18.60 -18.77 -13.71
C SER A 508 -17.27 -18.34 -14.34
N GLY A 509 -16.55 -19.26 -14.99
CA GLY A 509 -15.24 -18.99 -15.60
C GLY A 509 -14.10 -18.77 -14.59
N MET A 510 -14.30 -19.09 -13.31
CA MET A 510 -13.29 -18.97 -12.26
C MET A 510 -12.28 -20.12 -12.27
N ALA A 511 -12.64 -21.28 -12.84
CA ALA A 511 -11.79 -22.47 -12.94
C ALA A 511 -11.33 -22.74 -14.37
N SER A 512 -10.13 -23.31 -14.49
CA SER A 512 -9.46 -23.64 -15.74
C SER A 512 -9.06 -25.12 -15.81
N ALA A 513 -8.57 -25.57 -16.97
CA ALA A 513 -8.01 -26.92 -17.14
C ALA A 513 -6.85 -27.19 -16.16
N GLU A 514 -6.03 -26.18 -15.85
CA GLU A 514 -4.93 -26.32 -14.90
C GLU A 514 -5.44 -26.49 -13.46
N ASP A 515 -6.53 -25.81 -13.09
CA ASP A 515 -7.15 -25.99 -11.77
C ASP A 515 -7.71 -27.42 -11.61
N LEU A 516 -8.41 -27.92 -12.64
CA LEU A 516 -8.92 -29.31 -12.67
C LEU A 516 -7.78 -30.33 -12.58
N LYS A 517 -6.67 -30.10 -13.27
CA LYS A 517 -5.46 -30.93 -13.19
C LYS A 517 -4.87 -30.95 -11.78
N ASN A 518 -4.81 -29.79 -11.12
CA ASN A 518 -4.32 -29.66 -9.75
C ASN A 518 -5.22 -30.39 -8.76
N TRP A 519 -6.54 -30.21 -8.85
CA TRP A 519 -7.50 -30.95 -8.01
C TRP A 519 -7.48 -32.45 -8.30
N GLY A 520 -7.29 -32.87 -9.56
CA GLY A 520 -7.07 -34.26 -9.94
C GLY A 520 -5.84 -34.85 -9.25
N SER A 521 -4.73 -34.10 -9.21
CA SER A 521 -3.50 -34.51 -8.52
C SER A 521 -3.72 -34.65 -7.01
N ILE A 522 -4.47 -33.71 -6.39
CA ILE A 522 -4.87 -33.82 -4.99
C ILE A 522 -5.70 -35.10 -4.78
N ALA A 523 -6.69 -35.38 -5.63
CA ALA A 523 -7.51 -36.59 -5.53
C ALA A 523 -6.67 -37.88 -5.67
N VAL A 524 -5.69 -37.94 -6.59
CA VAL A 524 -4.73 -39.05 -6.71
C VAL A 524 -3.94 -39.23 -5.42
N SER A 525 -3.43 -38.16 -4.82
CA SER A 525 -2.67 -38.22 -3.56
C SER A 525 -3.49 -38.82 -2.39
N ARG A 526 -4.82 -38.68 -2.46
CA ARG A 526 -5.79 -39.24 -1.51
C ARG A 526 -6.35 -40.58 -1.94
N LYS A 527 -5.80 -41.19 -3.01
CA LYS A 527 -6.25 -42.46 -3.62
C LYS A 527 -7.70 -42.44 -4.09
N ASN A 528 -8.26 -41.27 -4.34
CA ASN A 528 -9.60 -41.10 -4.88
C ASN A 528 -9.53 -41.08 -6.41
N PHE A 529 -9.24 -42.24 -6.99
CA PHE A 529 -9.00 -42.38 -8.43
C PHE A 529 -10.25 -42.14 -9.27
N THR A 530 -11.44 -42.34 -8.71
CA THR A 530 -12.72 -42.04 -9.36
C THR A 530 -12.84 -40.55 -9.64
N LEU A 531 -12.74 -39.71 -8.60
CA LEU A 531 -12.81 -38.25 -8.77
C LEU A 531 -11.63 -37.73 -9.59
N ALA A 532 -10.43 -38.26 -9.39
CA ALA A 532 -9.26 -37.88 -10.19
C ALA A 532 -9.47 -38.11 -11.70
N GLY A 533 -10.01 -39.28 -12.07
CA GLY A 533 -10.34 -39.60 -13.45
C GLY A 533 -11.39 -38.65 -14.03
N GLU A 534 -12.46 -38.36 -13.29
CA GLU A 534 -13.49 -37.38 -13.67
C GLU A 534 -12.87 -36.00 -13.96
N LEU A 535 -12.02 -35.51 -13.05
CA LEU A 535 -11.38 -34.20 -13.16
C LEU A 535 -10.42 -34.11 -14.34
N TYR A 536 -9.59 -35.14 -14.56
CA TYR A 536 -8.70 -35.16 -15.73
C TYR A 536 -9.47 -35.25 -17.05
N MET A 537 -10.55 -36.04 -17.11
CA MET A 537 -11.40 -36.08 -18.30
C MET A 537 -12.04 -34.71 -18.59
N GLU A 538 -12.49 -33.98 -17.58
CA GLU A 538 -13.03 -32.63 -17.75
C GLU A 538 -11.93 -31.64 -18.17
N ALA A 539 -10.73 -31.75 -17.59
CA ALA A 539 -9.58 -30.94 -17.99
C ALA A 539 -9.22 -31.15 -19.47
N ILE A 540 -9.26 -32.40 -19.96
CA ILE A 540 -9.00 -32.74 -21.37
C ILE A 540 -10.03 -32.12 -22.31
N LYS A 541 -11.30 -32.00 -21.89
CA LYS A 541 -12.31 -31.31 -22.71
C LYS A 541 -11.97 -29.83 -22.91
N LEU A 542 -11.44 -29.19 -21.87
CA LEU A 542 -11.02 -27.78 -21.91
C LEU A 542 -9.67 -27.56 -22.61
N ALA A 543 -8.76 -28.53 -22.51
CA ALA A 543 -7.42 -28.48 -23.10
C ALA A 543 -7.10 -29.80 -23.85
N PRO A 544 -7.73 -30.04 -25.01
CA PRO A 544 -7.62 -31.33 -25.72
C PRO A 544 -6.24 -31.63 -26.28
N ASN A 545 -5.38 -30.62 -26.37
CA ASN A 545 -4.03 -30.74 -26.91
C ASN A 545 -2.95 -30.90 -25.82
N ASP A 546 -3.32 -30.92 -24.53
CA ASP A 546 -2.36 -31.13 -23.44
C ASP A 546 -2.13 -32.62 -23.18
N ILE A 547 -1.03 -33.16 -23.73
CA ILE A 547 -0.68 -34.57 -23.54
C ILE A 547 -0.40 -34.93 -22.07
N GLN A 548 -0.05 -33.96 -21.22
CA GLN A 548 0.23 -34.23 -19.80
C GLN A 548 -1.05 -34.65 -19.07
N LEU A 549 -2.22 -34.15 -19.48
CA LEU A 549 -3.50 -34.57 -18.93
C LEU A 549 -3.82 -36.04 -19.28
N LEU A 550 -3.49 -36.46 -20.50
CA LEU A 550 -3.63 -37.86 -20.94
C LEU A 550 -2.68 -38.79 -20.17
N ILE A 551 -1.44 -38.36 -19.93
CA ILE A 551 -0.46 -39.09 -19.12
C ILE A 551 -0.93 -39.21 -17.66
N ASN A 552 -1.43 -38.12 -17.07
CA ASN A 552 -1.94 -38.12 -15.70
C ASN A 552 -3.19 -39.00 -15.57
N LEU A 553 -4.10 -38.98 -16.55
CA LEU A 553 -5.26 -39.87 -16.61
C LEU A 553 -4.83 -41.34 -16.76
N ALA A 554 -3.84 -41.62 -17.61
CA ALA A 554 -3.29 -42.97 -17.75
C ALA A 554 -2.69 -43.50 -16.44
N ALA A 555 -1.88 -42.68 -15.76
CA ALA A 555 -1.31 -43.01 -14.46
C ALA A 555 -2.41 -43.23 -13.41
N THR A 556 -3.48 -42.44 -13.44
CA THR A 556 -4.65 -42.60 -12.56
C THR A 556 -5.39 -43.90 -12.82
N TYR A 557 -5.61 -44.28 -14.09
CA TYR A 557 -6.22 -45.57 -14.44
C TYR A 557 -5.36 -46.74 -14.02
N TYR A 558 -4.04 -46.65 -14.19
CA TYR A 558 -3.11 -47.66 -13.71
C TYR A 558 -3.21 -47.84 -12.19
N ASP A 559 -3.17 -46.74 -11.41
CA ASP A 559 -3.32 -46.79 -9.96
C ASP A 559 -4.71 -47.31 -9.52
N ALA A 560 -5.73 -47.10 -10.34
CA ALA A 560 -7.08 -47.66 -10.15
C ALA A 560 -7.20 -49.15 -10.55
N GLY A 561 -6.12 -49.81 -10.98
CA GLY A 561 -6.12 -51.21 -11.41
C GLY A 561 -6.73 -51.44 -12.80
N ARG A 562 -6.73 -50.42 -13.66
CA ARG A 562 -7.30 -50.42 -15.03
C ARG A 562 -6.21 -50.19 -16.09
N PRO A 563 -5.25 -51.12 -16.25
CA PRO A 563 -4.13 -50.97 -17.19
C PRO A 563 -4.58 -50.92 -18.66
N ASP A 564 -5.74 -51.51 -18.98
CA ASP A 564 -6.40 -51.44 -20.28
C ASP A 564 -6.70 -49.99 -20.68
N LEU A 565 -7.33 -49.24 -19.76
CA LEU A 565 -7.66 -47.83 -19.97
C LEU A 565 -6.40 -46.96 -19.96
N ALA A 566 -5.42 -47.28 -19.09
CA ALA A 566 -4.15 -46.57 -19.05
C ALA A 566 -3.41 -46.61 -20.41
N ILE A 567 -3.28 -47.80 -21.01
CA ILE A 567 -2.65 -47.97 -22.33
C ILE A 567 -3.41 -47.20 -23.41
N ALA A 568 -4.75 -47.19 -23.35
CA ALA A 568 -5.58 -46.46 -24.30
C ALA A 568 -5.29 -44.95 -24.28
N GLU A 569 -5.17 -44.34 -23.10
CA GLU A 569 -4.87 -42.91 -22.98
C GLU A 569 -3.43 -42.58 -23.42
N ILE A 570 -2.44 -43.42 -23.13
CA ILE A 570 -1.07 -43.23 -23.65
C ILE A 570 -1.05 -43.30 -25.18
N ARG A 571 -1.83 -44.20 -25.80
CA ARG A 571 -1.95 -44.24 -27.27
C ARG A 571 -2.55 -42.96 -27.84
N LYS A 572 -3.51 -42.32 -27.15
CA LYS A 572 -4.02 -41.01 -27.56
C LYS A 572 -2.94 -39.93 -27.44
N ALA A 573 -2.14 -39.95 -26.38
CA ALA A 573 -1.02 -39.01 -26.21
C ALA A 573 0.02 -39.15 -27.34
N ILE A 574 0.36 -40.39 -27.74
CA ILE A 574 1.25 -40.67 -28.88
C ILE A 574 0.66 -40.13 -30.20
N ALA A 575 -0.64 -40.30 -30.41
CA ALA A 575 -1.31 -39.82 -31.62
C ALA A 575 -1.34 -38.29 -31.70
N LEU A 576 -1.44 -37.62 -30.55
CA LEU A 576 -1.49 -36.17 -30.43
C LEU A 576 -0.11 -35.52 -30.58
N GLU A 577 0.94 -36.13 -30.02
CA GLU A 577 2.32 -35.65 -30.12
C GLU A 577 3.27 -36.77 -30.62
N PRO A 578 3.58 -36.82 -31.92
CA PRO A 578 4.46 -37.86 -32.48
C PRO A 578 5.86 -37.91 -31.88
N LYS A 579 6.36 -36.80 -31.31
CA LYS A 579 7.65 -36.75 -30.58
C LYS A 579 7.62 -37.51 -29.26
N PHE A 580 6.45 -37.65 -28.65
CA PHE A 580 6.25 -38.43 -27.42
C PHE A 580 6.19 -39.95 -27.70
N LYS A 581 6.20 -40.38 -28.97
CA LYS A 581 6.03 -41.80 -29.35
C LYS A 581 6.97 -42.75 -28.61
N ASP A 582 8.27 -42.49 -28.62
CA ASP A 582 9.26 -43.39 -28.01
C ASP A 582 9.05 -43.50 -26.49
N GLN A 583 8.73 -42.38 -25.82
CA GLN A 583 8.43 -42.35 -24.39
C GLN A 583 7.09 -43.03 -24.07
N GLY A 584 6.06 -42.78 -24.88
CA GLY A 584 4.75 -43.41 -24.72
C GLY A 584 4.79 -44.93 -24.93
N GLU A 585 5.56 -45.43 -25.91
CA GLU A 585 5.78 -46.87 -26.10
C GLU A 585 6.51 -47.50 -24.90
N ALA A 586 7.46 -46.78 -24.29
CA ALA A 586 8.10 -47.20 -23.05
C ALA A 586 7.10 -47.28 -21.89
N PHE A 587 6.23 -46.28 -21.72
CA PHE A 587 5.17 -46.29 -20.70
C PHE A 587 4.20 -47.45 -20.88
N ILE A 588 3.80 -47.76 -22.12
CA ILE A 588 2.94 -48.93 -22.41
C ILE A 588 3.66 -50.23 -21.99
N LYS A 589 4.95 -50.37 -22.29
CA LYS A 589 5.75 -51.54 -21.88
C LYS A 589 5.86 -51.67 -20.37
N GLU A 590 6.03 -50.55 -19.65
CA GLU A 590 6.04 -50.52 -18.19
C GLU A 590 4.71 -50.97 -17.61
N ILE A 591 3.59 -50.43 -18.11
CA ILE A 591 2.23 -50.82 -17.69
C ILE A 591 2.00 -52.32 -17.89
N MET A 592 2.36 -52.86 -19.05
CA MET A 592 2.24 -54.30 -19.35
C MET A 592 3.12 -55.17 -18.45
N ALA A 593 4.28 -54.64 -18.03
CA ALA A 593 5.17 -55.29 -17.06
C ALA A 593 4.71 -55.12 -15.61
N GLY A 594 3.53 -54.55 -15.37
CA GLY A 594 3.01 -54.31 -14.02
C GLY A 594 3.74 -53.20 -13.27
N LYS A 595 4.34 -52.23 -13.99
CA LYS A 595 5.01 -51.06 -13.41
C LYS A 595 4.25 -49.78 -13.76
N LYS A 596 4.23 -48.83 -12.83
CA LYS A 596 3.66 -47.51 -13.04
C LYS A 596 4.55 -46.72 -14.03
N PRO A 597 3.96 -46.07 -15.06
CA PRO A 597 4.72 -45.21 -15.96
C PRO A 597 5.33 -44.05 -15.17
N LYS A 598 6.66 -43.87 -15.29
CA LYS A 598 7.42 -42.85 -14.54
C LYS A 598 7.87 -41.67 -15.37
#